data_AF-A0A2E8KCN2-F1
#
_entry.id   AF-A0A2E8KCN2-F1
#
_cell.length_a   1.000
_cell.length_b   1.000
_cell.length_c   1.000
_cell.angle_alpha   90.00
_cell.angle_beta   90.00
_cell.angle_gamma   90.00
#
_symmetry.space_group_name_H-M   'P 1'
#
loop_
_entity.id
_entity.type
_entity.pdbx_description
1 polymer ?
#
loop_
_entity_poly.entity_id
_entity_poly.type
_entity_poly.pdbx_seq_one_letter_code
_entity_poly.pdbx_strand_id
1 'polypeptide(L)'
;MRRNFHYALILLGLCLALACNDGGDATPETGKTPPAESDPLKAFVSETELESAIPLKEAIDGKTFGSEITVKGKVGDLQSNLAAFRLVDLQYKDCNRPEDPCNKPWDYC
;
A
#
# COMPACT_ATOMS: atom_id res chain seq x y z
N MET A 1 44.23 -31.00 16.69
CA MET A 1 43.12 -30.02 16.59
C MET A 1 41.92 -30.48 15.74
N ARG A 2 41.93 -31.63 15.05
CA ARG A 2 40.78 -32.08 14.22
C ARG A 2 39.65 -32.78 15.00
N ARG A 3 39.94 -33.33 16.20
CA ARG A 3 38.95 -34.08 16.99
C ARG A 3 37.89 -33.18 17.64
N ASN A 4 38.27 -31.96 18.03
CA ASN A 4 37.36 -30.98 18.66
C ASN A 4 36.38 -30.34 17.65
N PHE A 5 36.70 -30.38 16.35
CA PHE A 5 35.86 -29.84 15.29
C PHE A 5 34.64 -30.74 15.01
N HIS A 6 34.80 -32.06 15.16
CA HIS A 6 33.70 -33.01 15.00
C HIS A 6 32.68 -32.91 16.14
N TYR A 7 33.12 -32.64 17.38
CA TYR A 7 32.20 -32.42 18.50
C TYR A 7 31.38 -31.13 18.34
N ALA A 8 31.97 -30.06 17.80
CA ALA A 8 31.26 -28.81 17.53
C ALA A 8 30.17 -28.97 16.45
N LEU A 9 30.43 -29.77 15.41
CA LEU A 9 29.46 -30.04 14.33
C LEU A 9 28.29 -30.91 14.79
N ILE A 10 28.53 -31.89 15.66
CA ILE A 10 27.46 -32.73 16.22
C ILE A 10 26.58 -31.91 17.19
N LEU A 11 27.18 -31.01 17.98
CA LEU A 11 26.44 -30.16 18.91
C LEU A 11 25.57 -29.13 18.20
N LEU A 12 26.05 -28.57 17.08
CA LEU A 12 25.29 -27.63 16.26
C LEU A 12 24.08 -28.28 15.58
N GLY A 13 24.22 -29.54 15.13
CA GLY A 13 23.11 -30.31 14.55
C GLY A 13 22.00 -30.66 15.55
N LEU A 14 22.35 -30.91 16.82
CA LEU A 14 21.38 -31.22 17.86
C LEU A 14 20.55 -30.00 18.27
N CYS A 15 21.11 -28.79 18.21
CA CYS A 15 20.38 -27.54 18.48
C CYS A 15 19.32 -27.21 17.41
N LEU A 16 19.53 -27.63 16.16
CA LEU A 16 18.59 -27.38 15.07
C LEU A 16 17.33 -28.27 15.12
N ALA A 17 17.41 -29.43 15.77
CA ALA A 17 16.26 -30.35 15.90
C ALA A 17 15.26 -29.95 17.01
N LEU A 18 15.65 -29.09 17.95
CA LEU A 18 14.79 -28.61 19.04
C LEU A 18 14.09 -27.27 18.72
N ALA A 19 14.41 -26.62 17.60
CA ALA A 19 13.83 -25.34 17.19
C ALA A 19 12.57 -25.47 16.31
N CYS A 20 12.17 -26.69 15.94
CA CYS A 20 10.92 -26.99 15.23
C CYS A 20 10.05 -27.93 16.07
N ASN A 21 9.60 -27.47 17.22
CA ASN A 21 8.45 -28.06 17.89
C ASN A 21 7.61 -26.96 18.55
N ASP A 22 7.08 -26.06 17.72
CA ASP A 22 5.94 -25.24 18.11
C ASP A 22 4.66 -26.04 17.84
N GLY A 23 4.46 -27.07 18.67
CA GLY A 23 3.18 -27.74 18.82
C GLY A 23 2.27 -26.87 19.66
N GLY A 24 1.80 -25.75 19.09
CA GLY A 24 0.75 -24.93 19.66
C GLY A 24 -0.60 -25.51 19.27
N ASP A 25 -1.32 -26.07 20.24
CA ASP A 25 -2.73 -26.47 20.12
C ASP A 25 -3.56 -25.30 19.58
N ALA A 26 -3.92 -25.38 18.29
CA ALA A 26 -4.93 -24.51 17.71
C ALA A 26 -6.31 -24.97 18.18
N THR A 27 -6.69 -24.53 19.39
CA THR A 27 -8.10 -24.49 19.77
C THR A 27 -8.83 -23.60 18.76
N PRO A 28 -9.89 -24.05 18.08
CA PRO A 28 -10.67 -23.17 17.24
C PRO A 28 -11.45 -22.21 18.15
N GLU A 29 -10.92 -21.00 18.33
CA GLU A 29 -11.72 -19.91 18.87
C GLU A 29 -12.85 -19.63 17.89
N THR A 30 -14.02 -20.15 18.26
CA THR A 30 -15.32 -19.79 17.73
C THR A 30 -15.47 -18.28 17.79
N GLY A 31 -15.49 -17.65 16.61
CA GLY A 31 -16.27 -16.45 16.35
C GLY A 31 -15.96 -15.23 17.21
N LYS A 32 -14.76 -14.67 17.10
CA LYS A 32 -14.65 -13.21 17.06
C LYS A 32 -14.64 -12.80 15.60
N THR A 33 -15.77 -12.28 15.13
CA THR A 33 -15.78 -11.36 13.99
C THR A 33 -14.64 -10.37 14.23
N PRO A 34 -13.63 -10.28 13.33
CA PRO A 34 -12.65 -9.22 13.44
C PRO A 34 -13.41 -7.90 13.60
N PRO A 35 -13.05 -7.02 14.55
CA PRO A 35 -13.61 -5.68 14.58
C PRO A 35 -13.55 -5.16 13.15
N ALA A 36 -14.68 -4.70 12.61
CA ALA A 36 -14.76 -4.18 11.25
C ALA A 36 -13.55 -3.26 11.05
N GLU A 37 -12.62 -3.71 10.20
CA GLU A 37 -11.33 -3.07 10.02
C GLU A 37 -11.64 -1.65 9.59
N SER A 38 -11.36 -0.68 10.47
CA SER A 38 -11.63 0.72 10.22
C SER A 38 -10.83 1.08 8.97
N ASP A 39 -11.53 1.35 7.87
CA ASP A 39 -10.90 1.71 6.60
C ASP A 39 -9.87 2.83 6.87
N PRO A 40 -8.56 2.53 6.76
CA PRO A 40 -7.50 3.44 7.17
C PRO A 40 -7.47 4.71 6.30
N LEU A 41 -8.13 4.69 5.14
CA LEU A 41 -8.23 5.83 4.24
C LEU A 41 -9.31 6.83 4.68
N LYS A 42 -10.25 6.46 5.56
CA LYS A 42 -11.32 7.37 6.00
C LYS A 42 -10.81 8.63 6.69
N ALA A 43 -9.61 8.59 7.27
CA ALA A 43 -8.98 9.78 7.87
C ALA A 43 -8.42 10.75 6.81
N PHE A 44 -8.20 10.29 5.58
CA PHE A 44 -7.50 11.02 4.52
C PHE A 44 -8.36 11.31 3.29
N VAL A 45 -9.59 10.78 3.26
CA VAL A 45 -10.55 10.97 2.17
C VAL A 45 -11.77 11.70 2.72
N SER A 46 -12.19 12.74 2.01
CA SER A 46 -13.43 13.45 2.31
C SER A 46 -14.50 13.07 1.29
N GLU A 47 -15.70 12.72 1.77
CA GLU A 47 -16.86 12.45 0.91
C GLU A 47 -17.43 13.74 0.30
N THR A 48 -17.12 14.89 0.91
CA THR A 48 -17.50 16.23 0.45
C THR A 48 -16.29 17.00 -0.05
N GLU A 49 -16.48 17.85 -1.06
CA GLU A 49 -15.42 18.76 -1.51
C GLU A 49 -15.02 19.70 -0.36
N LEU A 50 -13.72 19.82 -0.12
CA LEU A 50 -13.17 20.72 0.89
C LEU A 50 -12.77 22.03 0.21
N GLU A 51 -13.21 23.16 0.76
CA GLU A 51 -12.87 24.51 0.25
C GLU A 51 -11.36 24.77 0.21
N SER A 52 -10.59 24.13 1.10
CA SER A 52 -9.12 24.24 1.15
C SER A 52 -8.39 23.32 0.17
N ALA A 53 -9.10 22.46 -0.57
CA ALA A 53 -8.47 21.52 -1.48
C ALA A 53 -8.07 22.19 -2.80
N ILE A 54 -6.76 22.22 -3.07
CA ILE A 54 -6.23 22.74 -4.32
C ILE A 54 -6.22 21.66 -5.43
N PRO A 55 -6.33 22.04 -6.71
CA PRO A 55 -6.11 21.11 -7.81
C PRO A 55 -4.72 20.47 -7.73
N LEU A 56 -4.63 19.17 -8.06
CA LEU A 56 -3.38 18.43 -8.06
C LEU A 56 -2.30 19.08 -8.96
N LYS A 57 -2.69 19.65 -10.11
CA LYS A 57 -1.78 20.37 -11.02
C LYS A 57 -1.14 21.57 -10.34
N GLU A 58 -1.92 22.32 -9.56
CA GLU A 58 -1.44 23.48 -8.81
C GLU A 58 -0.44 23.04 -7.73
N ALA A 59 -0.72 21.95 -7.02
CA ALA A 59 0.22 21.36 -6.07
C ALA A 59 1.55 20.97 -6.72
N ILE A 60 1.50 20.32 -7.89
CA ILE A 60 2.69 19.91 -8.65
C ILE A 60 3.49 21.13 -9.13
N ASP A 61 2.83 22.11 -9.75
CA ASP A 61 3.48 23.31 -10.30
C ASP A 61 4.06 24.20 -9.20
N GLY A 62 3.37 24.28 -8.06
CA GLY A 62 3.79 25.02 -6.87
C GLY A 62 4.98 24.39 -6.14
N LYS A 63 5.42 23.18 -6.53
CA LYS A 63 6.54 22.45 -5.92
C LYS A 63 6.39 22.33 -4.40
N THR A 64 5.18 22.02 -3.92
CA THR A 64 4.86 21.86 -2.49
C THR A 64 5.45 20.58 -1.86
N PHE A 65 6.57 20.09 -2.40
CA PHE A 65 7.25 18.90 -1.92
C PHE A 65 7.66 19.05 -0.45
N GLY A 66 7.30 18.05 0.35
CA GLY A 66 7.60 18.03 1.79
C GLY A 66 6.62 18.80 2.67
N SER A 67 5.61 19.44 2.09
CA SER A 67 4.53 20.09 2.84
C SER A 67 3.30 19.19 2.96
N GLU A 68 2.60 19.30 4.08
CA GLU A 68 1.24 18.75 4.19
C GLU A 68 0.29 19.63 3.37
N ILE A 69 -0.44 18.99 2.45
CA ILE A 69 -1.35 19.66 1.51
C ILE A 69 -2.66 18.88 1.41
N THR A 70 -3.75 19.60 1.18
CA THR A 70 -5.04 19.01 0.82
C THR A 70 -5.25 19.21 -0.68
N VAL A 71 -5.41 18.12 -1.41
CA VAL A 71 -5.57 18.14 -2.87
C VAL A 71 -6.88 17.50 -3.29
N LYS A 72 -7.40 17.92 -4.44
CA LYS A 72 -8.56 17.28 -5.09
C LYS A 72 -8.19 16.69 -6.44
N GLY A 73 -8.76 15.52 -6.71
CA GLY A 73 -8.50 14.73 -7.92
C GLY A 73 -9.39 13.50 -7.98
N LYS A 74 -9.34 12.81 -9.12
CA LYS A 74 -9.98 11.51 -9.33
C LYS A 74 -8.99 10.41 -8.93
N VAL A 75 -9.44 9.46 -8.11
CA VAL A 75 -8.66 8.24 -7.82
C VAL A 75 -8.69 7.35 -9.07
N GLY A 76 -7.51 7.06 -9.62
CA GLY A 76 -7.29 6.14 -10.73
C GLY A 76 -6.86 4.77 -10.25
N ASP A 77 -6.10 4.06 -11.09
CA ASP A 77 -5.70 2.67 -10.84
C ASP A 77 -4.88 2.49 -9.55
N LEU A 78 -5.21 1.42 -8.84
CA LEU A 78 -4.40 0.90 -7.76
C LEU A 78 -3.16 0.20 -8.32
N GLN A 79 -2.01 0.44 -7.72
CA GLN A 79 -0.78 -0.22 -8.11
C GLN A 79 -0.75 -1.63 -7.50
N SER A 80 -0.80 -2.67 -8.32
CA SER A 80 -1.00 -4.06 -7.86
C SER A 80 0.08 -4.57 -6.89
N ASN A 81 1.27 -3.95 -6.91
CA ASN A 81 2.42 -4.37 -6.12
C ASN A 81 2.82 -3.34 -5.03
N LEU A 82 2.06 -2.25 -4.86
CA LEU A 82 2.36 -1.16 -3.93
C LEU A 82 1.10 -0.74 -3.19
N ALA A 83 1.25 -0.28 -1.94
CA ALA A 83 0.18 0.45 -1.24
C ALA A 83 0.08 1.88 -1.80
N ALA A 84 -0.20 2.00 -3.09
CA ALA A 84 -0.22 3.24 -3.83
C ALA A 84 -1.38 3.24 -4.83
N PHE A 85 -1.93 4.42 -5.06
CA PHE A 85 -2.93 4.68 -6.08
C PHE A 85 -2.48 5.86 -6.94
N ARG A 86 -3.01 5.94 -8.16
CA ARG A 86 -2.84 7.13 -8.99
C ARG A 86 -3.90 8.17 -8.60
N LEU A 87 -3.49 9.41 -8.41
CA LEU A 87 -4.42 10.54 -8.31
C LEU A 87 -4.30 11.37 -9.60
N VAL A 88 -5.44 11.68 -10.23
CA VAL A 88 -5.51 12.40 -11.50
C VAL A 88 -6.20 13.75 -11.27
N ASP A 89 -5.64 14.83 -11.83
CA ASP A 89 -6.25 16.15 -11.71
C ASP A 89 -7.57 16.23 -12.49
N LEU A 90 -8.57 16.90 -11.93
CA LEU A 90 -9.92 17.02 -12.50
C LEU A 90 -9.96 17.80 -13.82
N GLN A 91 -8.93 18.59 -14.15
CA GLN A 91 -8.85 19.30 -15.42
C GLN A 91 -8.65 18.36 -16.62
N TYR A 92 -8.10 17.15 -16.38
CA TYR A 92 -7.86 16.18 -17.44
C TYR A 92 -9.17 15.48 -17.78
N LYS A 93 -9.44 15.39 -19.08
CA LYS A 93 -10.61 14.68 -19.57
C LYS A 93 -10.32 13.19 -19.53
N ASP A 94 -11.31 12.44 -19.09
CA ASP A 94 -11.26 10.98 -19.01
C ASP A 94 -11.40 10.39 -20.41
N CYS A 95 -10.30 9.95 -21.00
CA CYS A 95 -10.27 9.44 -22.37
C CYS A 95 -10.43 7.92 -22.40
N ASN A 96 -11.47 7.40 -21.76
CA ASN A 96 -11.66 5.96 -21.61
C ASN A 96 -12.33 5.30 -22.83
N ARG A 97 -12.70 6.07 -23.86
CA ARG A 97 -13.33 5.54 -25.07
C ARG A 97 -12.41 5.67 -26.30
N PRO A 98 -12.41 4.68 -27.20
CA PRO A 98 -11.62 4.72 -28.43
C PRO A 98 -11.92 5.92 -29.34
N GLU A 99 -13.09 6.52 -29.17
CA GLU A 99 -13.61 7.64 -29.96
C GLU A 99 -13.45 9.01 -29.27
N ASP A 100 -12.84 9.06 -28.08
CA ASP A 100 -12.54 10.32 -27.41
C ASP A 100 -11.39 11.05 -28.14
N PRO A 101 -11.49 12.38 -28.37
CA PRO A 101 -10.54 13.17 -29.16
C PRO A 101 -9.26 13.50 -28.36
N CYS A 102 -8.63 12.47 -27.82
CA CYS A 102 -7.52 12.59 -26.90
C CYS A 102 -6.23 12.39 -27.66
N ASN A 103 -5.47 13.48 -27.79
CA ASN A 103 -4.35 13.56 -28.72
C ASN A 103 -3.02 13.25 -28.02
N LYS A 104 -2.98 13.37 -26.70
CA LYS A 104 -1.74 13.23 -25.92
C LYS A 104 -1.79 11.97 -25.07
N PRO A 105 -0.67 11.24 -24.90
CA PRO A 105 -0.64 10.01 -24.12
C PRO A 105 -1.12 10.15 -22.67
N TRP A 106 -0.98 11.34 -22.08
CA TRP A 106 -1.43 11.65 -20.71
C TRP A 106 -2.91 12.06 -20.62
N ASP A 107 -3.62 12.16 -21.74
CA ASP A 107 -5.07 12.36 -21.75
C ASP A 107 -5.80 11.03 -21.41
N TYR A 108 -5.17 9.87 -21.60
CA TYR A 108 -5.69 8.53 -21.27
C TYR A 108 -5.32 8.04 -19.86
N CYS A 109 -4.82 8.92 -18.99
CA CYS A 109 -4.18 8.57 -17.71
C CYS A 109 -5.09 8.62 -16.48
#